data_AF-A0A437MJ09-F1
#
_entry.id   AF-A0A437MJ09-F1
#
_cell.length_a   1.000
_cell.length_b   1.000
_cell.length_c   1.000
_cell.angle_alpha   90.00
_cell.angle_beta   90.00
_cell.angle_gamma   90.00
#
_symmetry.space_group_name_H-M   'P 1'
#
loop_
_entity.id
_entity.type
_entity.pdbx_description
1 polymer ?
#
loop_
_entity_poly.entity_id
_entity_poly.type
_entity_poly.pdbx_seq_one_letter_code
_entity_poly.pdbx_strand_id
1 'polypeptide(L)'
;MWWLIPLLLAAGPAQAQRPRCDYGSGLAGLRTAAQEFSRPLQGLLEGRERGLAIAGTLRASQGIFTGCGCPRLAELTGETIGQAERAGTEPSAAAVGRAFELGRFRLGLAQEAADRNGCR
;
A
#
# COMPACT_ATOMS: atom_id res chain seq x y z
N MET A 1 10.83 -62.59 12.31
CA MET A 1 10.62 -61.47 13.25
C MET A 1 10.84 -60.17 12.50
N TRP A 2 9.73 -59.60 12.03
CA TRP A 2 9.64 -58.20 11.64
C TRP A 2 9.93 -57.29 12.85
N TRP A 3 10.15 -56.00 12.56
CA TRP A 3 10.28 -54.85 13.47
C TRP A 3 11.72 -54.46 13.81
N LEU A 4 12.20 -53.43 13.10
CA LEU A 4 12.73 -52.18 13.67
C LEU A 4 13.25 -51.27 12.54
N ILE A 5 12.33 -50.67 11.80
CA ILE A 5 12.59 -49.37 11.16
C ILE A 5 11.83 -48.37 12.03
N PRO A 6 12.54 -47.50 12.77
CA PRO A 6 11.89 -46.24 13.11
C PRO A 6 12.80 -45.04 12.84
N LEU A 7 12.15 -43.96 12.38
CA LEU A 7 12.56 -42.56 12.55
C LEU A 7 13.55 -41.98 11.53
N LEU A 8 13.23 -42.09 10.24
CA LEU A 8 13.88 -41.25 9.20
C LEU A 8 12.96 -40.25 8.49
N LEU A 9 11.70 -40.06 8.91
CA LEU A 9 10.80 -39.12 8.23
C LEU A 9 9.92 -38.35 9.20
N ALA A 10 10.34 -37.16 9.64
CA ALA A 10 9.43 -36.08 10.04
C ALA A 10 10.10 -34.70 10.21
N ALA A 11 11.25 -34.42 9.59
CA ALA A 11 11.74 -33.04 9.48
C ALA A 11 11.26 -32.45 8.15
N GLY A 12 9.95 -32.22 8.03
CA GLY A 12 9.41 -31.37 6.96
C GLY A 12 10.04 -29.97 7.06
N PRO A 13 10.30 -29.27 5.95
CA PRO A 13 11.00 -28.00 5.99
C PRO A 13 10.14 -27.00 6.76
N ALA A 14 10.63 -26.56 7.92
CA ALA A 14 10.06 -25.49 8.74
C ALA A 14 10.23 -24.10 8.08
N GLN A 15 10.03 -24.00 6.76
CA GLN A 15 10.03 -22.76 5.98
C GLN A 15 8.63 -22.36 5.50
N ALA A 16 7.59 -23.13 5.83
CA ALA A 16 6.25 -22.94 5.26
C ALA A 16 5.24 -22.19 6.14
N GLN A 17 5.63 -21.63 7.28
CA GLN A 17 4.70 -20.87 8.15
C GLN A 17 5.34 -19.60 8.71
N ARG A 18 5.91 -18.76 7.83
CA ARG A 18 5.72 -17.32 8.05
C ARG A 18 4.25 -17.06 7.77
N PRO A 19 3.47 -16.38 8.63
CA PRO A 19 2.19 -15.84 8.18
C PRO A 19 2.50 -15.09 6.89
N ARG A 20 1.94 -15.57 5.77
CA ARG A 20 2.08 -14.89 4.48
C ARG A 20 1.54 -13.49 4.75
N CYS A 21 2.44 -12.53 4.89
CA CYS A 21 2.06 -11.19 5.21
C CYS A 21 1.09 -10.74 4.11
N ASP A 22 0.05 -9.99 4.45
CA ASP A 22 -1.08 -9.70 3.56
C ASP A 22 -0.75 -8.66 2.47
N TYR A 23 0.44 -8.80 1.87
CA TYR A 23 1.03 -7.92 0.87
C TYR A 23 0.10 -7.64 -0.30
N GLY A 24 -0.64 -8.66 -0.74
CA GLY A 24 -1.62 -8.55 -1.83
C GLY A 24 -2.74 -7.54 -1.52
N SER A 25 -3.21 -7.48 -0.28
CA SER A 25 -4.19 -6.48 0.16
C SER A 25 -3.58 -5.07 0.21
N GLY A 26 -2.31 -4.95 0.58
CA GLY A 26 -1.57 -3.68 0.48
C GLY A 26 -1.51 -3.18 -0.96
N LEU A 27 -1.18 -4.05 -1.92
CA LEU A 27 -1.20 -3.71 -3.35
C LEU A 27 -2.60 -3.36 -3.87
N ALA A 28 -3.63 -4.05 -3.39
CA ALA A 28 -5.01 -3.72 -3.72
C ALA A 28 -5.38 -2.31 -3.24
N GLY A 29 -4.95 -1.92 -2.04
CA GLY A 29 -5.12 -0.57 -1.52
C GLY A 29 -4.43 0.50 -2.36
N LEU A 30 -3.20 0.24 -2.84
CA LEU A 30 -2.53 1.15 -3.79
C LEU A 30 -3.32 1.31 -5.10
N ARG A 31 -3.88 0.22 -5.65
CA ARG A 31 -4.70 0.28 -6.87
C ARG A 31 -5.99 1.06 -6.66
N THR A 32 -6.67 0.86 -5.53
CA THR A 32 -7.87 1.63 -5.17
C THR A 32 -7.56 3.12 -5.06
N ALA A 33 -6.48 3.48 -4.36
CA ALA A 33 -6.04 4.87 -4.25
C ALA A 33 -5.72 5.49 -5.62
N ALA A 34 -5.10 4.73 -6.54
CA ALA A 34 -4.76 5.20 -7.88
C ALA A 34 -6.01 5.49 -8.73
N GLN A 35 -7.04 4.65 -8.61
CA GLN A 35 -8.32 4.89 -9.25
C GLN A 35 -8.96 6.18 -8.71
N GLU A 36 -8.97 6.37 -7.39
CA GLU A 36 -9.55 7.55 -6.76
C GLU A 36 -8.82 8.85 -7.10
N PHE A 37 -7.48 8.84 -7.15
CA PHE A 37 -6.68 9.97 -7.61
C PHE A 37 -6.94 10.33 -9.09
N SER A 38 -7.27 9.35 -9.92
CA SER A 38 -7.44 9.55 -11.36
C SER A 38 -8.85 10.01 -11.75
N ARG A 39 -9.82 9.85 -10.84
CA ARG A 39 -11.20 10.29 -11.06
C ARG A 39 -11.25 11.83 -11.05
N PRO A 40 -11.97 12.47 -11.99
CA PRO A 40 -12.16 13.92 -11.99
C PRO A 40 -12.72 14.43 -10.65
N LEU A 41 -12.23 15.60 -10.23
CA LEU A 41 -12.76 16.31 -9.07
C LEU A 41 -14.03 17.06 -9.46
N GLN A 42 -15.05 16.99 -8.60
CA GLN A 42 -16.33 17.68 -8.83
C GLN A 42 -16.44 18.98 -8.04
N GLY A 43 -15.53 19.22 -7.10
CA GLY A 43 -15.49 20.46 -6.32
C GLY A 43 -14.48 20.39 -5.19
N LEU A 44 -14.35 21.51 -4.47
CA LEU A 44 -13.41 21.65 -3.35
C LEU A 44 -13.72 20.69 -2.19
N LEU A 45 -14.97 20.68 -1.72
CA LEU A 45 -15.37 19.87 -0.57
C LEU A 45 -15.21 18.38 -0.85
N GLU A 46 -15.72 17.95 -2.00
CA GLU A 46 -15.59 16.59 -2.51
C GLU A 46 -14.10 16.17 -2.62
N GLY A 47 -13.25 17.02 -3.21
CA GLY A 47 -11.82 16.70 -3.33
C GLY A 47 -11.09 16.61 -1.99
N ARG A 48 -11.49 17.40 -0.98
CA ARG A 48 -10.93 17.29 0.38
C ARG A 48 -11.32 15.97 1.03
N GLU A 49 -12.60 15.62 1.00
CA GLU A 49 -13.13 14.38 1.56
C GLU A 49 -12.48 13.16 0.89
N ARG A 50 -12.39 13.18 -0.45
CA ARG A 50 -11.72 12.13 -1.21
C ARG A 50 -10.24 12.04 -0.86
N GLY A 51 -9.53 13.16 -0.71
CA GLY A 51 -8.14 13.19 -0.25
C GLY A 51 -7.95 12.48 1.09
N LEU A 52 -8.80 12.77 2.08
CA LEU A 52 -8.76 12.10 3.39
C LEU A 52 -9.10 10.60 3.30
N ALA A 53 -10.07 10.22 2.46
CA ALA A 53 -10.42 8.82 2.24
C ALA A 53 -9.28 8.02 1.58
N ILE A 54 -8.61 8.61 0.58
CA ILE A 54 -7.40 8.05 -0.03
C ILE A 54 -6.31 7.89 1.02
N ALA A 55 -6.06 8.91 1.86
CA ALA A 55 -5.09 8.83 2.95
C ALA A 55 -5.41 7.66 3.91
N GLY A 56 -6.68 7.45 4.26
CA GLY A 56 -7.12 6.30 5.07
C GLY A 56 -6.76 4.95 4.42
N THR A 57 -7.07 4.80 3.14
CA THR A 57 -6.76 3.59 2.36
C THR A 57 -5.25 3.32 2.28
N LEU A 58 -4.46 4.38 2.05
CA LEU A 58 -3.01 4.28 1.96
C LEU A 58 -2.37 4.00 3.32
N ARG A 59 -2.89 4.53 4.43
CA ARG A 59 -2.39 4.20 5.79
C ARG A 59 -2.59 2.72 6.13
N ALA A 60 -3.73 2.13 5.76
CA ALA A 60 -3.94 0.70 5.90
C ALA A 60 -2.91 -0.10 5.09
N SER A 61 -2.66 0.31 3.84
CA SER A 61 -1.66 -0.32 2.96
C SER A 61 -0.24 -0.17 3.50
N GLN A 62 0.12 1.01 4.00
CA GLN A 62 1.40 1.27 4.64
C GLN A 62 1.62 0.39 5.87
N GLY A 63 0.60 0.23 6.72
CA GLY A 63 0.65 -0.67 7.88
C GLY A 63 0.93 -2.12 7.47
N ILE A 64 0.29 -2.59 6.40
CA ILE A 64 0.58 -3.92 5.81
C ILE A 64 2.02 -4.00 5.33
N PHE A 65 2.53 -3.02 4.58
CA PHE A 65 3.91 -3.04 4.08
C PHE A 65 4.94 -3.03 5.20
N THR A 66 4.71 -2.25 6.26
CA THR A 66 5.53 -2.26 7.47
C THR A 66 5.52 -3.63 8.14
N GLY A 67 4.33 -4.23 8.33
CA GLY A 67 4.20 -5.57 8.92
C GLY A 67 4.78 -6.69 8.05
N CYS A 68 4.82 -6.50 6.73
CA CYS A 68 5.47 -7.38 5.77
C CYS A 68 6.99 -7.25 5.73
N GLY A 69 7.57 -6.20 6.34
CA GLY A 69 8.99 -5.89 6.23
C GLY A 69 9.40 -5.29 4.88
N CYS A 70 8.52 -4.48 4.26
CA CYS A 70 8.79 -3.75 3.01
C CYS A 70 9.02 -2.25 3.30
N PRO A 71 10.16 -1.86 3.90
CA PRO A 71 10.36 -0.49 4.41
C PRO A 71 10.28 0.55 3.29
N ARG A 72 10.83 0.25 2.11
CA ARG A 72 10.82 1.18 0.97
C ARG A 72 9.41 1.42 0.44
N LEU A 73 8.57 0.38 0.37
CA LEU A 73 7.17 0.55 -0.02
C LEU A 73 6.36 1.28 1.04
N ALA A 74 6.59 1.00 2.32
CA ALA A 74 5.94 1.72 3.41
C ALA A 74 6.30 3.22 3.38
N GLU A 75 7.55 3.56 3.09
CA GLU A 75 8.03 4.93 2.95
C GLU A 75 7.36 5.65 1.76
N LEU A 76 7.42 5.07 0.56
CA LEU A 76 6.80 5.65 -0.65
C LEU A 76 5.28 5.81 -0.51
N THR A 77 4.63 4.84 0.16
CA THR A 77 3.20 4.94 0.50
C THR A 77 2.96 6.10 1.48
N GLY A 78 3.85 6.29 2.46
CA GLY A 78 3.87 7.42 3.39
C GLY A 78 3.96 8.78 2.71
N GLU A 79 4.85 8.94 1.74
CA GLU A 79 4.96 10.17 0.95
C GLU A 79 3.65 10.50 0.22
N THR A 80 2.97 9.45 -0.28
CA THR A 80 1.68 9.59 -0.96
C THR A 80 0.57 9.98 0.01
N ILE A 81 0.55 9.40 1.22
CA ILE A 81 -0.38 9.77 2.31
C ILE A 81 -0.30 11.28 2.59
N GLY A 82 0.91 11.83 2.70
CA GLY A 82 1.10 13.25 2.97
C GLY A 82 0.49 14.18 1.90
N GLN A 83 0.49 13.77 0.63
CA GLN A 83 -0.20 14.53 -0.43
C GLN A 83 -1.72 14.42 -0.33
N ALA A 84 -2.23 13.23 -0.03
CA ALA A 84 -3.66 12.98 0.15
C ALA A 84 -4.23 13.77 1.35
N GLU A 85 -3.50 13.79 2.48
CA GLU A 85 -3.84 14.59 3.66
C GLU A 85 -3.80 16.10 3.38
N ARG A 86 -2.78 16.55 2.66
CA ARG A 86 -2.68 17.96 2.23
C ARG A 86 -3.90 18.36 1.43
N ALA A 87 -4.32 17.55 0.45
CA ALA A 87 -5.54 17.80 -0.31
C ALA A 87 -6.78 17.96 0.58
N GLY A 88 -6.85 17.26 1.71
CA GLY A 88 -7.91 17.38 2.71
C GLY A 88 -8.00 18.74 3.42
N THR A 89 -6.92 19.54 3.40
CA THR A 89 -6.84 20.82 4.13
C THR A 89 -6.63 22.04 3.22
N GLU A 90 -6.34 21.84 1.93
CA GLU A 90 -6.09 22.92 0.97
C GLU A 90 -7.27 23.90 0.84
N PRO A 91 -7.06 25.23 0.77
CA PRO A 91 -8.11 26.24 0.83
C PRO A 91 -8.86 26.46 -0.49
N SER A 92 -8.42 25.87 -1.60
CA SER A 92 -8.99 26.12 -2.93
C SER A 92 -8.99 24.87 -3.82
N ALA A 93 -9.93 24.80 -4.77
CA ALA A 93 -10.04 23.67 -5.70
C ALA A 93 -8.77 23.49 -6.54
N ALA A 94 -8.12 24.58 -6.96
CA ALA A 94 -6.87 24.52 -7.70
C ALA A 94 -5.72 23.92 -6.87
N ALA A 95 -5.66 24.23 -5.57
CA ALA A 95 -4.64 23.66 -4.68
C ALA A 95 -4.90 22.18 -4.39
N VAL A 96 -6.16 21.78 -4.21
CA VAL A 96 -6.56 20.35 -4.15
C VAL A 96 -6.14 19.62 -5.43
N GLY A 97 -6.42 20.18 -6.60
CA GLY A 97 -6.03 19.60 -7.89
C GLY A 97 -4.53 19.33 -7.98
N ARG A 98 -3.70 20.30 -7.59
CA ARG A 98 -2.23 20.13 -7.55
C ARG A 98 -1.80 19.04 -6.56
N ALA A 99 -2.42 18.98 -5.38
CA ALA A 99 -2.13 17.93 -4.40
C ALA A 99 -2.50 16.54 -4.94
N PHE A 100 -3.61 16.43 -5.69
CA PHE A 100 -4.00 15.19 -6.38
C PHE A 100 -3.01 14.79 -7.49
N GLU A 101 -2.53 15.74 -8.30
CA GLU A 101 -1.53 15.47 -9.32
C GLU A 101 -0.21 14.96 -8.72
N LEU A 102 0.27 15.61 -7.66
CA LEU A 102 1.46 15.18 -6.93
C LEU A 102 1.25 13.83 -6.24
N GLY A 103 0.08 13.61 -5.65
CA GLY A 103 -0.30 12.34 -5.04
C GLY A 103 -0.29 11.19 -6.06
N ARG A 104 -0.88 11.40 -7.23
CA ARG A 104 -0.86 10.43 -8.34
C ARG A 104 0.56 10.11 -8.79
N PHE A 105 1.42 11.13 -8.94
CA PHE A 105 2.82 10.92 -9.29
C PHE A 105 3.55 10.07 -8.25
N ARG A 106 3.43 10.40 -6.96
CA ARG A 106 4.07 9.66 -5.86
C ARG A 106 3.57 8.23 -5.76
N LEU A 107 2.26 8.03 -5.92
CA LEU A 107 1.66 6.71 -5.94
C LEU A 107 2.19 5.86 -7.10
N GLY A 108 2.41 6.48 -8.28
CA GLY A 108 3.04 5.83 -9.42
C GLY A 108 4.45 5.31 -9.09
N LEU A 109 5.25 6.07 -8.33
CA LEU A 109 6.56 5.61 -7.87
C LEU A 109 6.45 4.43 -6.90
N ALA A 110 5.45 4.43 -6.00
CA ALA A 110 5.21 3.31 -5.10
C ALA A 110 4.78 2.04 -5.86
N GLN A 111 3.91 2.18 -6.87
CA GLN A 111 3.48 1.08 -7.73
C GLN A 111 4.63 0.53 -8.57
N GLU A 112 5.44 1.40 -9.18
CA GLU A 112 6.61 0.98 -9.94
C GLU A 112 7.64 0.25 -9.05
N ALA A 113 7.87 0.74 -7.83
CA ALA A 113 8.74 0.05 -6.87
C ALA A 113 8.20 -1.34 -6.51
N ALA A 114 6.88 -1.46 -6.31
CA ALA A 114 6.24 -2.74 -6.02
C ALA A 114 6.36 -3.72 -7.20
N ASP A 115 6.13 -3.24 -8.43
CA ASP A 115 6.17 -4.07 -9.63
C ASP A 115 7.60 -4.55 -9.96
N ARG A 116 8.61 -3.68 -9.78
CA ARG A 116 10.01 -4.02 -10.09
C ARG A 116 10.70 -4.82 -9.00
N ASN A 117 10.49 -4.46 -7.73
CA ASN A 117 11.29 -4.96 -6.62
C ASN A 117 10.46 -5.80 -5.62
N GLY A 118 9.13 -5.75 -5.70
CA GLY A 118 8.26 -6.34 -4.69
C GLY A 118 8.50 -5.72 -3.32
N CYS A 119 8.82 -6.56 -2.34
CA CYS A 119 9.09 -6.19 -0.95
C CYS A 119 10.61 -6.08 -0.64
N ARG A 120 11.46 -5.98 -1.66
CA ARG A 120 12.92 -5.87 -1.49
C ARG A 120 13.42 -4.43 -1.43
#